data_AF-A0A0D3VA84-F1
#
_entry.id   AF-A0A0D3VA84-F1
#
_cell.length_a   1.000
_cell.length_b   1.000
_cell.length_c   1.000
_cell.angle_alpha   90.00
_cell.angle_beta   90.00
_cell.angle_gamma   90.00
#
_symmetry.space_group_name_H-M   'P 1'
#
loop_
_entity.id
_entity.type
_entity.pdbx_description
1 polymer ?
#
loop_
_entity_poly.entity_id
_entity_poly.type
_entity_poly.pdbx_seq_one_letter_code
_entity_poly.pdbx_strand_id
1 'polypeptide(L)'
;MGNNLYKILGTIFMIVSGVLYTTERIMEELSASIVAAGYASQGTGTDRTSYYSGFFDNFFVWFFFFLGFLLLAYGFPKSNK
;
A
#
# COMPACT_ATOMS: atom_id res chain seq x y z
N MET A 1 -13.90 -26.31 7.71
CA MET A 1 -13.56 -25.07 8.45
C MET A 1 -12.31 -24.35 7.94
N GLY A 2 -11.25 -25.04 7.50
CA GLY A 2 -9.99 -24.39 7.05
C GLY A 2 -10.10 -23.41 5.86
N ASN A 3 -11.00 -23.67 4.90
CA ASN A 3 -11.15 -22.82 3.71
C ASN A 3 -11.59 -21.39 4.03
N ASN A 4 -12.45 -21.20 5.04
CA ASN A 4 -12.88 -19.87 5.46
C ASN A 4 -11.75 -19.08 6.15
N LEU A 5 -10.88 -19.78 6.88
CA LEU A 5 -9.74 -19.15 7.55
C LEU A 5 -8.76 -18.57 6.52
N TYR A 6 -8.42 -19.31 5.46
CA TYR A 6 -7.57 -18.81 4.38
C TYR A 6 -8.19 -17.63 3.62
N LYS A 7 -9.51 -17.65 3.37
CA LYS A 7 -10.22 -16.51 2.78
C LYS A 7 -10.15 -15.26 3.65
N ILE A 8 -10.39 -15.40 4.96
CA ILE A 8 -10.36 -14.28 5.91
C ILE A 8 -8.95 -13.71 6.02
N LEU A 9 -7.95 -14.56 6.25
CA LEU A 9 -6.55 -14.12 6.31
C LEU A 9 -6.07 -13.49 5.01
N GLY A 10 -6.41 -14.08 3.86
CA GLY A 10 -6.09 -13.52 2.55
C GLY A 10 -6.67 -12.12 2.36
N THR A 11 -7.95 -11.95 2.74
CA THR A 11 -8.63 -10.64 2.69
C THR A 11 -7.95 -9.62 3.62
N ILE A 12 -7.63 -10.02 4.86
CA ILE A 12 -6.97 -9.13 5.83
C ILE A 12 -5.62 -8.67 5.30
N PHE A 13 -4.79 -9.57 4.76
CA PHE A 13 -3.49 -9.19 4.21
C PHE A 13 -3.61 -8.23 3.03
N MET A 14 -4.59 -8.43 2.14
CA MET A 14 -4.84 -7.52 1.03
C MET A 14 -5.31 -6.14 1.51
N ILE A 15 -6.18 -6.07 2.52
CA ILE A 15 -6.60 -4.80 3.13
C ILE A 15 -5.42 -4.09 3.77
N VAL A 16 -4.61 -4.78 4.56
CA VAL A 16 -3.42 -4.22 5.22
C VAL A 16 -2.44 -3.66 4.18
N SER A 17 -2.20 -4.38 3.09
CA SER A 17 -1.38 -3.88 1.97
C SER A 17 -1.94 -2.57 1.39
N GLY A 18 -3.24 -2.50 1.12
CA GLY A 18 -3.88 -1.28 0.63
C GLY A 18 -3.78 -0.10 1.61
N VAL A 19 -3.93 -0.37 2.91
CA VAL A 19 -3.74 0.64 3.96
C VAL A 19 -2.30 1.14 3.98
N LEU A 20 -1.31 0.23 3.96
CA LEU A 20 0.11 0.59 3.93
C LEU A 20 0.42 1.50 2.74
N TYR A 21 0.00 1.09 1.53
CA TYR A 21 0.23 1.88 0.31
C TYR A 21 -0.42 3.27 0.38
N THR A 22 -1.62 3.36 0.95
CA THR A 22 -2.33 4.64 1.13
C THR A 22 -1.62 5.52 2.15
N THR A 23 -1.19 4.95 3.28
CA THR A 23 -0.45 5.69 4.31
C THR A 23 0.85 6.25 3.75
N GLU A 24 1.60 5.48 2.96
CA GLU A 24 2.82 5.97 2.32
C GLU A 24 2.54 7.18 1.43
N ARG A 25 1.51 7.12 0.59
CA ARG A 25 1.09 8.25 -0.26
C ARG A 25 0.76 9.50 0.54
N ILE A 26 0.01 9.34 1.63
CA ILE A 26 -0.33 10.45 2.53
C ILE A 26 0.94 11.06 3.16
N MET A 27 1.86 10.22 3.62
CA MET A 27 3.09 10.69 4.27
C MET A 27 4.04 11.38 3.30
N GLU A 28 4.13 10.90 2.07
CA GLU A 28 4.95 11.50 1.00
C GLU A 28 4.41 12.89 0.63
N GLU A 29 3.09 13.01 0.45
CA GLU A 29 2.43 14.28 0.18
C GLU A 29 2.52 15.25 1.36
N LEU A 30 2.34 14.76 2.59
CA LEU A 30 2.51 15.56 3.80
C LEU A 30 3.93 16.09 3.91
N SER A 31 4.95 15.23 3.70
CA SER A 31 6.36 15.63 3.75
C SER A 31 6.69 16.68 2.69
N ALA A 32 6.24 16.47 1.45
CA ALA A 32 6.41 17.43 0.37
C ALA A 32 5.75 18.79 0.69
N SER A 33 4.54 18.77 1.27
CA SER A 33 3.82 19.99 1.65
C SER A 33 4.52 20.79 2.75
N ILE A 34 5.09 20.12 3.75
CA ILE A 34 5.85 20.76 4.84
C ILE A 34 7.10 21.43 4.29
N VAL A 35 7.84 20.73 3.43
CA VAL A 35 9.03 21.28 2.78
C VAL A 35 8.65 22.51 1.95
N ALA A 36 7.62 22.40 1.10
CA ALA A 36 7.14 23.51 0.29
C ALA A 36 6.70 24.73 1.13
N ALA A 37 6.02 24.51 2.26
CA ALA A 37 5.64 25.59 3.18
C ALA A 37 6.86 26.27 3.82
N GLY A 38 7.88 25.49 4.20
CA GLY A 38 9.13 26.01 4.77
C GLY A 38 9.87 26.95 3.80
N TYR A 39 10.01 26.56 2.54
CA TYR A 39 10.64 27.41 1.54
C TYR A 39 9.79 28.62 1.14
N ALA A 40 8.46 28.46 1.05
CA ALA A 40 7.56 29.59 0.81
C ALA A 40 7.68 30.65 1.91
N SER A 41 7.89 30.24 3.17
CA SER A 41 8.16 31.15 4.28
C SER A 41 9.48 31.91 4.16
N GLN A 42 10.46 31.40 3.40
CA GLN A 42 11.76 32.04 3.18
C GLN A 42 11.84 32.84 1.87
N GLY A 43 10.73 32.95 1.12
CA GLY A 43 10.68 33.74 -0.12
C GLY A 43 11.37 33.09 -1.33
N THR A 44 11.76 31.83 -1.23
CA THR A 44 12.38 31.04 -2.30
C THR A 44 11.36 30.12 -2.97
N GLY A 45 11.35 30.08 -4.31
CA GLY A 45 10.54 29.11 -5.06
C GLY A 45 11.13 27.71 -4.98
N THR A 46 10.29 26.71 -4.69
CA THR A 46 10.70 25.30 -4.71
C THR A 46 10.23 24.59 -5.96
N ASP A 47 11.07 23.68 -6.45
CA ASP A 47 10.61 22.62 -7.31
C ASP A 47 9.59 21.76 -6.55
N ARG A 48 8.42 21.55 -7.16
CA ARG A 48 7.27 20.82 -6.59
C ARG A 48 7.15 19.41 -7.15
N THR A 49 8.25 18.86 -7.65
CA THR A 49 8.30 17.49 -8.13
C THR A 49 8.24 16.54 -6.94
N SER A 50 7.02 16.20 -6.51
CA SER A 50 6.81 15.07 -5.62
C SER A 50 7.19 13.79 -6.37
N TYR A 51 8.27 13.15 -5.92
CA TYR A 51 8.49 11.75 -6.27
C TYR A 51 7.41 10.97 -5.54
N TYR A 52 6.68 10.13 -6.28
CA TYR A 52 5.71 9.24 -5.69
C TYR A 52 6.25 7.83 -5.77
N SER A 53 6.44 7.21 -4.61
CA SER A 53 6.86 5.83 -4.54
C SER A 53 5.84 4.92 -5.26
N GLY A 54 6.35 4.08 -6.15
CA GLY A 54 5.58 3.11 -6.91
C GLY A 54 5.13 1.94 -6.04
N PHE A 55 4.16 1.16 -6.53
CA PHE A 55 3.61 0.01 -5.80
C PHE A 55 4.68 -1.04 -5.42
N PHE A 56 5.73 -1.19 -6.22
CA PHE A 56 6.81 -2.15 -6.00
C PHE A 56 7.97 -1.61 -5.15
N ASP A 57 7.94 -0.34 -4.78
CA ASP A 57 9.03 0.29 -4.03
C ASP A 57 8.99 -0.11 -2.54
N ASN A 58 7.79 -0.40 -2.02
CA ASN A 58 7.63 -0.92 -0.67
C ASN A 58 7.45 -2.45 -0.66
N PHE A 59 8.44 -3.15 -0.09
CA PHE A 59 8.42 -4.61 0.03
C PHE A 59 7.14 -5.13 0.71
N PHE A 60 6.71 -4.53 1.81
CA PHE A 60 5.54 -4.98 2.56
C PHE A 60 4.25 -4.79 1.78
N VAL A 61 4.12 -3.73 0.99
CA VAL A 61 2.92 -3.48 0.16
C VAL A 61 2.72 -4.62 -0.83
N TRP A 62 3.68 -4.85 -1.73
CA TRP A 62 3.51 -5.87 -2.76
C TRP A 62 3.57 -7.29 -2.19
N PHE A 63 4.37 -7.53 -1.14
CA PHE A 63 4.45 -8.83 -0.47
C PHE A 63 3.13 -9.21 0.21
N PHE A 64 2.53 -8.33 1.03
CA PHE A 64 1.26 -8.64 1.69
C PHE A 64 0.10 -8.74 0.70
N PHE A 65 0.13 -7.95 -0.38
CA PHE A 65 -0.84 -8.10 -1.45
C PHE A 65 -0.75 -9.47 -2.10
N PHE A 66 0.46 -9.88 -2.49
CA PHE A 66 0.69 -11.16 -3.15
C PHE A 66 0.38 -12.35 -2.24
N LEU A 67 0.86 -12.32 -1.00
CA LEU A 67 0.59 -13.36 -0.01
C LEU A 67 -0.91 -13.45 0.31
N GLY A 68 -1.57 -12.31 0.47
CA GLY A 68 -3.01 -12.24 0.68
C GLY A 68 -3.80 -12.82 -0.49
N PHE A 69 -3.39 -12.48 -1.72
CA PHE A 69 -3.97 -13.02 -2.94
C PHE A 69 -3.81 -14.54 -3.03
N LEU A 70 -2.62 -15.09 -2.74
CA LEU A 70 -2.38 -16.54 -2.73
C LEU A 70 -3.25 -17.26 -1.70
N LEU A 71 -3.35 -16.73 -0.48
CA LEU A 71 -4.19 -17.29 0.58
C LEU A 71 -5.67 -17.25 0.22
N LEU A 72 -6.11 -16.15 -0.38
CA LEU A 72 -7.49 -15.99 -0.85
C LEU A 72 -7.79 -16.99 -1.97
N ALA A 73 -6.90 -17.11 -2.96
CA ALA A 73 -7.02 -18.06 -4.06
C ALA A 73 -7.05 -19.51 -3.57
N TYR A 74 -6.19 -19.87 -2.62
CA TYR A 74 -6.19 -21.20 -2.00
C TYR A 74 -7.45 -21.47 -1.17
N GLY A 75 -8.02 -20.43 -0.58
CA GLY A 75 -9.27 -20.50 0.17
C GLY A 75 -10.50 -20.77 -0.71
N PHE A 76 -10.44 -20.64 -2.04
CA PHE A 76 -11.52 -21.06 -2.91
C PHE A 76 -11.39 -22.55 -3.25
N PRO A 77 -12.41 -23.38 -2.95
CA PRO A 77 -12.33 -24.80 -3.26
C PRO A 77 -12.23 -24.96 -4.77
N LYS A 78 -11.23 -25.71 -5.25
CA LYS A 78 -11.13 -26.13 -6.64
C LYS A 78 -12.43 -26.86 -6.98
N SER A 79 -13.30 -26.22 -7.77
CA SER A 79 -14.45 -26.90 -8.35
C SER A 79 -13.89 -27.86 -9.39
N ASN A 80 -13.49 -29.06 -8.94
CA ASN A 80 -13.28 -30.19 -9.83
C ASN A 80 -14.67 -30.57 -10.35
N LYS A 81 -15.01 -30.03 -11.53
CA LYS A 81 -15.85 -30.76 -12.46
C LYS A 81 -15.03 -31.86 -13.11
#